data_AF-A0A225P113-F1
#
_entry.id   AF-A0A225P113-F1
#
_cell.length_a   1.000
_cell.length_b   1.000
_cell.length_c   1.000
_cell.angle_alpha   90.00
_cell.angle_beta   90.00
_cell.angle_gamma   90.00
#
_symmetry.space_group_name_H-M   'P 1'
#
loop_
_entity.id
_entity.type
_entity.pdbx_description
1 polymer ?
#
loop_
_entity_poly.entity_id
_entity_poly.type
_entity_poly.pdbx_seq_one_letter_code
_entity_poly.pdbx_strand_id
1 'polypeptide(L)'
;MMRRGALVLAAAVSGLVLAGCEGLPESASGVSRPVTFDGTEYTVDFAVREVTEVIASSGGATEARFDASIIDIVRTDGQPMQGIGPTEAIAIASAFCEAYGLPKAPAAGTVSQLPGQWRVQNHCGSAFG
;
A
#
# COMPACT_ATOMS: atom_id res chain seq x y z
N MET A 1 -24.69 -57.30 -9.88
CA MET A 1 -24.61 -56.90 -8.45
C MET A 1 -23.15 -56.73 -8.08
N MET A 2 -22.86 -55.76 -7.20
CA MET A 2 -21.56 -55.40 -6.60
C MET A 2 -20.70 -54.36 -7.35
N ARG A 3 -20.89 -53.10 -6.91
CA ARG A 3 -19.99 -51.94 -7.01
C ARG A 3 -18.85 -52.08 -5.97
N ARG A 4 -17.58 -51.94 -6.38
CA ARG A 4 -16.36 -51.65 -5.57
C ARG A 4 -15.29 -51.13 -6.55
N GLY A 5 -14.47 -50.11 -6.36
CA GLY A 5 -14.30 -49.03 -5.36
C GLY A 5 -13.85 -47.77 -6.14
N ALA A 6 -14.03 -46.54 -5.64
CA ALA A 6 -13.12 -45.87 -4.69
C ALA A 6 -11.64 -45.95 -5.16
N LEU A 7 -10.87 -44.88 -5.33
CA LEU A 7 -11.02 -43.45 -5.11
C LEU A 7 -9.73 -42.88 -5.73
N VAL A 8 -9.78 -42.15 -6.86
CA VAL A 8 -8.56 -41.49 -7.38
C VAL A 8 -8.43 -40.17 -6.64
N LEU A 9 -7.48 -40.14 -5.71
CA LEU A 9 -6.97 -38.92 -5.09
C LEU A 9 -6.37 -38.06 -6.22
N ALA A 10 -7.11 -37.05 -6.69
CA ALA A 10 -6.53 -35.99 -7.49
C ALA A 10 -5.63 -35.18 -6.56
N ALA A 11 -4.33 -35.41 -6.67
CA ALA A 11 -3.33 -34.57 -6.05
C ALA A 11 -3.55 -33.14 -6.56
N ALA A 12 -4.08 -32.28 -5.68
CA ALA A 12 -4.06 -30.85 -5.90
C ALA A 12 -2.58 -30.46 -6.00
N VAL A 13 -2.12 -30.23 -7.22
CA VAL A 13 -0.86 -29.56 -7.47
C VAL A 13 -1.03 -28.17 -6.88
N SER A 14 -0.57 -28.01 -5.65
CA SER A 14 -0.31 -26.73 -5.03
C SER A 14 0.60 -25.97 -5.97
N GLY A 15 0.01 -25.13 -6.82
CA GLY A 15 0.73 -24.14 -7.58
C GLY A 15 1.55 -23.35 -6.58
N LEU A 16 2.86 -23.46 -6.70
CA LEU A 16 3.82 -22.51 -6.18
C LEU A 16 3.31 -21.11 -6.54
N VAL A 17 2.64 -20.44 -5.60
CA VAL A 17 2.64 -19.00 -5.58
C VAL A 17 4.07 -18.68 -5.23
N LEU A 18 4.87 -18.33 -6.24
CA LEU A 18 6.10 -17.61 -6.02
C LEU A 18 5.72 -16.39 -5.18
N ALA A 19 5.86 -16.52 -3.87
CA ALA A 19 6.07 -15.38 -3.00
C ALA A 19 7.33 -14.72 -3.54
N GLY A 20 7.14 -13.78 -4.46
CA GLY A 20 8.10 -12.75 -4.73
C GLY A 20 8.24 -11.97 -3.43
N CYS A 21 9.03 -12.49 -2.50
CA CYS A 21 9.58 -11.74 -1.38
C CYS A 21 10.63 -10.78 -1.95
N GLU A 22 10.22 -9.92 -2.87
CA GLU A 22 10.94 -8.69 -3.18
C GLU A 22 10.27 -7.62 -2.33
N GLY A 23 10.65 -7.61 -1.04
CA GLY A 23 10.31 -6.48 -0.17
C GLY A 23 10.78 -5.20 -0.84
N LEU A 24 9.96 -4.15 -0.76
CA LEU A 24 10.38 -2.86 -1.27
C LEU A 24 11.47 -2.29 -0.35
N PRO A 25 12.59 -1.78 -0.89
CA PRO A 25 13.55 -1.09 -0.05
C PRO A 25 12.86 0.10 0.62
N GLU A 26 13.14 0.31 1.90
CA GLU A 26 12.53 1.39 2.69
C GLU A 26 12.85 2.77 2.11
N SER A 27 13.94 2.89 1.35
CA SER A 27 14.36 4.08 0.62
C SER A 27 13.95 4.08 -0.86
N ALA A 28 12.98 3.25 -1.27
CA ALA A 28 12.53 3.19 -2.65
C ALA A 28 11.93 4.53 -3.10
N SER A 29 12.50 5.11 -4.17
CA SER A 29 11.96 6.29 -4.82
C SER A 29 11.26 5.89 -6.12
N GLY A 30 9.94 6.05 -6.18
CA GLY A 30 9.17 5.94 -7.42
C GLY A 30 9.01 4.50 -7.92
N VAL A 31 8.46 3.63 -7.08
CA VAL A 31 8.17 2.24 -7.44
C VAL A 31 6.66 2.04 -7.53
N SER A 32 6.19 1.57 -8.68
CA SER A 32 4.80 1.19 -8.91
C SER A 32 4.63 -0.31 -8.70
N ARG A 33 3.72 -0.73 -7.82
CA ARG A 33 3.37 -2.14 -7.65
C ARG A 33 1.85 -2.34 -7.55
N PRO A 34 1.34 -3.49 -8.00
CA PRO A 34 -0.07 -3.81 -7.84
C PRO A 34 -0.40 -4.20 -6.40
N VAL A 35 -1.63 -3.93 -5.96
CA VAL A 35 -2.23 -4.51 -4.76
C VAL A 35 -3.68 -4.87 -5.03
N THR A 36 -4.13 -6.03 -4.55
CA THR A 36 -5.54 -6.41 -4.60
C THR A 36 -6.17 -6.17 -3.23
N PHE A 37 -7.26 -5.39 -3.20
CA PHE A 37 -8.01 -5.11 -1.98
C PHE A 37 -9.51 -5.26 -2.28
N ASP A 38 -10.21 -6.04 -1.46
CA ASP A 38 -11.64 -6.38 -1.62
C ASP A 38 -12.02 -6.83 -3.05
N GLY A 39 -11.16 -7.64 -3.66
CA GLY A 39 -11.36 -8.15 -5.03
C GLY A 39 -11.12 -7.13 -6.16
N THR A 40 -10.75 -5.89 -5.83
CA THR A 40 -10.37 -4.86 -6.82
C THR A 40 -8.85 -4.71 -6.88
N GLU A 41 -8.31 -4.57 -8.09
CA GLU A 41 -6.89 -4.34 -8.31
C GLU A 41 -6.57 -2.83 -8.41
N TYR A 42 -5.54 -2.43 -7.67
CA TYR A 42 -5.02 -1.07 -7.62
C TYR A 42 -3.55 -1.06 -8.02
N THR A 43 -3.14 0.00 -8.69
CA THR A 43 -1.72 0.34 -8.87
C THR A 43 -1.35 1.34 -7.79
N VAL A 44 -0.31 1.02 -7.05
CA VAL A 44 0.20 1.86 -5.97
C VAL A 44 1.61 2.32 -6.31
N ASP A 45 1.77 3.64 -6.39
CA ASP A 45 3.04 4.32 -6.56
C ASP A 45 3.58 4.72 -5.18
N PHE A 46 4.67 4.08 -4.76
CA PHE A 46 5.37 4.38 -3.51
C PHE A 46 6.64 5.19 -3.78
N ALA A 47 6.86 6.25 -3.01
CA ALA A 47 8.10 7.00 -3.00
C ALA A 47 8.40 7.56 -1.61
N VAL A 48 9.67 7.54 -1.20
CA VAL A 48 10.15 8.38 -0.09
C VAL A 48 10.70 9.70 -0.65
N ARG A 49 10.29 10.82 -0.07
CA ARG A 49 10.71 12.18 -0.48
C ARG A 49 10.82 13.10 0.72
N GLU A 50 11.79 14.01 0.70
CA GLU A 50 11.86 15.09 1.68
C GLU A 50 10.62 16.00 1.53
N VAL A 51 9.91 16.22 2.63
CA VAL A 51 8.82 17.18 2.74
C VAL A 51 9.17 18.24 3.76
N THR A 52 8.69 19.47 3.52
CA THR A 52 8.79 20.56 4.49
C THR A 52 7.39 20.79 5.07
N GLU A 53 7.24 20.63 6.38
CA GLU A 53 5.98 20.92 7.07
C GLU A 53 6.17 22.05 8.08
N VAL A 54 5.15 22.91 8.17
CA VAL A 54 5.10 23.98 9.15
C VAL A 54 4.49 23.42 10.44
N ILE A 55 5.32 23.26 11.46
CA ILE A 55 4.90 22.83 12.78
C ILE A 55 4.58 24.09 13.60
N ALA A 56 3.31 24.23 13.99
CA ALA A 56 2.91 25.28 14.92
C ALA A 56 3.47 24.97 16.31
N SER A 57 4.30 25.87 16.84
CA SER A 57 4.79 25.81 18.22
C SER A 57 4.29 27.00 19.02
N SER A 58 4.34 26.90 20.36
CA SER A 58 3.89 27.95 21.29
C SER A 58 4.61 29.30 21.12
N GLY A 59 5.71 29.37 20.37
CA GLY A 59 6.46 30.60 20.06
C GLY A 59 6.39 31.06 18.60
N GLY A 60 5.64 30.35 17.73
CA GLY A 60 5.56 30.63 16.30
C GLY A 60 5.56 29.36 15.44
N ALA A 61 5.38 29.55 14.14
CA ALA A 61 5.50 28.48 13.14
C ALA A 61 6.99 28.19 12.85
N THR A 62 7.40 26.93 12.96
CA THR A 62 8.75 26.48 12.57
C THR A 62 8.61 25.49 11.41
N GLU A 63 9.38 25.70 10.35
CA GLU A 63 9.48 24.72 9.26
C GLU A 63 10.40 23.57 9.68
N ALA A 64 9.91 22.33 9.54
CA ALA A 64 10.68 21.12 9.73
C ALA A 64 10.76 20.37 8.40
N ARG A 65 11.95 19.82 8.10
CA ARG A 65 12.18 18.96 6.94
C ARG A 65 12.40 17.54 7.40
N PHE A 66 11.74 16.59 6.75
CA PHE A 66 11.91 15.17 7.03
C PHE A 66 11.52 14.34 5.80
N ASP A 67 12.05 13.12 5.73
CA ASP A 67 11.68 12.16 4.70
C ASP A 67 10.30 11.58 4.99
N ALA A 68 9.35 11.79 4.08
CA ALA A 68 8.01 11.23 4.14
C ALA A 68 7.83 10.16 3.08
N SER A 69 7.13 9.08 3.43
CA SER A 69 6.58 8.18 2.43
C SER A 69 5.35 8.79 1.77
N ILE A 70 5.24 8.63 0.48
CA ILE A 70 4.12 9.05 -0.35
C ILE A 70 3.62 7.81 -1.09
N ILE A 71 2.35 7.51 -0.90
CA ILE A 71 1.62 6.40 -1.51
C ILE A 71 0.51 7.00 -2.35
N ASP A 72 0.66 6.94 -3.67
CA ASP A 72 -0.38 7.30 -4.62
C ASP A 72 -1.11 6.03 -5.08
N ILE A 73 -2.43 6.05 -5.03
CA ILE A 73 -3.30 4.89 -5.28
C ILE A 73 -4.23 5.23 -6.44
N VAL A 74 -4.21 4.39 -7.47
CA VAL A 74 -5.15 4.43 -8.59
C VAL A 74 -5.74 3.05 -8.82
N ARG A 75 -6.93 2.97 -9.41
CA ARG A 75 -7.44 1.68 -9.88
C ARG A 75 -6.68 1.24 -11.12
N THR A 76 -6.31 -0.04 -11.19
CA THR A 76 -5.55 -0.58 -12.32
C THR A 76 -6.36 -0.56 -13.62
N ASP A 77 -7.68 -0.71 -13.52
CA ASP A 77 -8.61 -0.66 -14.66
C ASP A 77 -8.86 0.75 -15.23
N GLY A 78 -8.21 1.77 -14.67
CA GLY A 78 -8.33 3.16 -15.08
C GLY A 78 -9.68 3.80 -14.73
N GLN A 79 -10.55 3.10 -14.01
CA GLN A 79 -11.80 3.68 -13.53
C GLN A 79 -11.51 4.72 -12.45
N PRO A 80 -12.36 5.77 -12.34
CA PRO A 80 -12.19 6.75 -11.31
C PRO A 80 -12.37 6.11 -9.92
N MET A 81 -11.70 6.68 -8.92
CA MET A 81 -11.80 6.27 -7.52
C MET A 81 -13.10 6.76 -6.83
N GLN A 82 -14.19 6.91 -7.58
CA GLN A 82 -15.49 7.29 -7.05
C GLN A 82 -16.03 6.19 -6.13
N GLY A 83 -16.50 6.57 -4.95
CA GLY A 83 -17.01 5.63 -3.94
C GLY A 83 -15.95 5.11 -2.96
N ILE A 84 -14.65 5.36 -3.21
CA ILE A 84 -13.58 5.05 -2.25
C ILE A 84 -13.41 6.24 -1.30
N GLY A 85 -13.59 6.00 -0.01
CA GLY A 85 -13.38 6.99 1.05
C GLY A 85 -11.94 7.04 1.57
N PRO A 86 -11.60 8.04 2.42
CA PRO A 86 -10.27 8.14 3.03
C PRO A 86 -9.93 6.91 3.89
N THR A 87 -10.90 6.32 4.58
CA THR A 87 -10.72 5.10 5.37
C THR A 87 -10.31 3.90 4.51
N GLU A 88 -10.92 3.74 3.33
CA GLU A 88 -10.57 2.67 2.39
C GLU A 88 -9.21 2.93 1.75
N ALA A 89 -8.87 4.18 1.42
CA ALA A 89 -7.54 4.53 0.94
C ALA A 89 -6.44 4.13 1.95
N ILE A 90 -6.67 4.36 3.25
CA ILE A 90 -5.78 3.89 4.34
C ILE A 90 -5.71 2.36 4.36
N ALA A 91 -6.85 1.67 4.19
CA ALA A 91 -6.89 0.21 4.19
C ALA A 91 -6.09 -0.37 3.01
N ILE A 92 -6.23 0.20 1.81
CA ILE A 92 -5.46 -0.17 0.61
C ILE A 92 -3.96 0.08 0.83
N ALA A 93 -3.60 1.25 1.37
CA ALA A 93 -2.21 1.56 1.71
C ALA A 93 -1.66 0.58 2.76
N SER A 94 -2.46 0.18 3.75
CA SER A 94 -2.06 -0.82 4.75
C SER A 94 -1.80 -2.19 4.11
N ALA A 95 -2.71 -2.62 3.23
CA ALA A 95 -2.58 -3.87 2.49
C ALA A 95 -1.32 -3.87 1.61
N PHE A 96 -1.01 -2.75 0.95
CA PHE A 96 0.22 -2.58 0.19
C PHE A 96 1.46 -2.79 1.05
N CYS A 97 1.51 -2.17 2.23
CA CYS A 97 2.70 -2.23 3.09
C CYS A 97 2.90 -3.61 3.71
N GLU A 98 1.81 -4.29 4.06
CA GLU A 98 1.85 -5.69 4.50
C GLU A 98 2.28 -6.62 3.36
N ALA A 99 1.79 -6.40 2.13
CA ALA A 99 2.17 -7.19 0.96
C ALA A 99 3.65 -7.06 0.58
N TYR A 100 4.24 -5.86 0.75
CA TYR A 100 5.61 -5.57 0.34
C TYR A 100 6.60 -5.41 1.50
N GLY A 101 6.20 -5.79 2.73
CA GLY A 101 7.09 -5.85 3.90
C GLY A 101 7.59 -4.48 4.40
N LEU A 102 6.85 -3.41 4.13
CA LEU A 102 7.18 -2.07 4.62
C LEU A 102 6.70 -1.90 6.06
N PRO A 103 7.53 -1.39 7.00
CA PRO A 103 7.08 -1.15 8.36
C PRO A 103 5.98 -0.10 8.40
N LYS A 104 5.10 -0.17 9.41
CA LYS A 104 4.09 0.86 9.65
C LYS A 104 4.77 2.12 10.16
N ALA A 105 4.42 3.27 9.59
CA ALA A 105 4.95 4.55 10.05
C ALA A 105 4.50 4.83 11.50
N PRO A 106 5.38 5.41 12.35
CA PRO A 106 5.07 5.71 13.75
C PRO A 106 4.07 6.87 13.95
N ALA A 107 3.82 7.70 12.93
CA ALA A 107 2.87 8.80 12.97
C ALA A 107 1.75 8.59 11.94
N ALA A 108 0.51 8.89 12.31
CA ALA A 108 -0.62 8.78 11.41
C ALA A 108 -0.46 9.78 10.25
N GLY A 109 -0.48 9.24 9.05
CA GLY A 109 -0.34 9.97 7.82
C GLY A 109 -1.43 10.97 7.46
N THR A 110 -1.16 11.83 6.48
CA THR A 110 -2.22 12.62 5.83
C THR A 110 -2.82 11.81 4.69
N VAL A 111 -4.13 11.96 4.49
CA VAL A 111 -4.86 11.36 3.37
C VAL A 111 -5.50 12.48 2.58
N SER A 112 -5.24 12.53 1.28
CA SER A 112 -5.80 13.54 0.39
C SER A 112 -6.29 12.94 -0.91
N GLN A 113 -7.38 13.49 -1.44
CA GLN A 113 -7.88 13.12 -2.76
C GLN A 113 -7.25 14.04 -3.80
N LEU A 114 -6.66 13.43 -4.83
CA LEU A 114 -6.16 14.11 -6.02
C LEU A 114 -7.06 13.72 -7.21
N PRO A 115 -6.99 14.42 -8.35
CA PRO A 115 -7.80 14.07 -9.51
C PRO A 115 -7.60 12.61 -9.95
N GLY A 116 -8.61 11.75 -9.73
CA GLY A 116 -8.58 10.34 -10.12
C GLY A 116 -7.77 9.40 -9.23
N GLN A 117 -7.18 9.88 -8.13
CA GLN A 117 -6.31 9.07 -7.26
C GLN A 117 -6.46 9.46 -5.79
N TRP A 118 -6.04 8.58 -4.90
CA TRP A 118 -5.84 8.90 -3.49
C TRP A 118 -4.36 8.99 -3.17
N ARG A 119 -3.99 9.93 -2.31
CA ARG A 119 -2.64 10.04 -1.75
C ARG A 119 -2.68 9.80 -0.25
N VAL A 120 -1.83 8.91 0.22
CA VAL A 120 -1.55 8.69 1.63
C VAL A 120 -0.07 9.00 1.88
N GLN A 121 0.21 9.95 2.77
CA GLN A 121 1.57 10.32 3.17
C GLN A 121 1.86 9.76 4.55
N ASN A 122 3.10 9.36 4.87
CA ASN A 122 3.52 8.87 6.19
C ASN A 122 2.70 7.67 6.70
N HIS A 123 2.35 6.74 5.81
CA HIS A 123 1.63 5.52 6.21
C HIS A 123 2.57 4.33 6.46
N CYS A 124 3.65 4.25 5.68
CA CYS A 124 4.58 3.12 5.68
C CYS A 124 6.03 3.56 5.50
N GLY A 125 6.97 2.68 5.83
CA GLY A 125 8.39 3.02 5.90
C GLY A 125 8.74 3.75 7.20
N SER A 126 10.03 3.91 7.45
CA SER A 126 10.53 4.73 8.55
C SER A 126 10.14 6.19 8.29
N ALA A 127 9.01 6.64 8.85
CA ALA A 127 8.65 8.06 8.79
C ALA A 127 9.64 8.97 9.55
N PHE A 128 10.65 8.38 10.20
CA PHE A 128 11.79 9.04 10.81
C PHE A 128 12.97 8.06 10.74
N GLY A 129 14.04 8.43 10.03
CA GLY A 129 15.35 7.79 10.19
C GLY A 129 15.91 8.06 11.59
#